data_AF-A0A968HGX1-F1
#
_entry.id   AF-A0A968HGX1-F1
#
_cell.length_a   1.000
_cell.length_b   1.000
_cell.length_c   1.000
_cell.angle_alpha   90.00
_cell.angle_beta   90.00
_cell.angle_gamma   90.00
#
_symmetry.space_group_name_H-M   'P 1'
#
loop_
_entity.id
_entity.type
_entity.pdbx_description
1 polymer ?
#
loop_
_entity_poly.entity_id
_entity_poly.type
_entity_poly.pdbx_seq_one_letter_code
_entity_poly.pdbx_strand_id
1 'polypeptide(L)'
;MNHSFSSSQLAFVPKSLLGQFLQFLRRPRYTVNVPTDHQGIVDILRLYPLALLIVLPLGVISAMIAANLQSSNAVEDLAKTMSVVEILILVVGVAPLWEEAVFRLPLRYTPSNLAIPISLGMILVVLMFVGKDLSKAVFLAFLGVVMVLGVALRFWLKEKVGSKTIHRFYEKWIGWLFYGLAISFGLVHLSNFTSLAGQAWLLAPLLVLPQTALGIFLGFIRLRYGFWWSVLTHAFHNACALTPLMLMRLGSDNLRSSMAAGVEAKNLASTDYLILLVLMVFMFGGLLLCLITVWRLIAEWRSEEQQSQV
;
A
#
# COMPACT_ATOMS: atom_id res chain seq x y z
N MET A 1 47.49 -2.89 -33.54
CA MET A 1 46.83 -1.77 -32.83
C MET A 1 45.75 -2.37 -31.95
N ASN A 2 46.03 -2.55 -30.66
CA ASN A 2 45.09 -3.10 -29.69
C ASN A 2 44.26 -1.95 -29.11
N HIS A 3 43.00 -1.84 -29.52
CA HIS A 3 42.04 -1.01 -28.79
C HIS A 3 41.41 -1.85 -27.69
N SER A 4 41.90 -1.67 -26.46
CA SER A 4 41.23 -2.12 -25.25
C SER A 4 39.92 -1.34 -25.09
N PHE A 5 38.80 -2.06 -25.11
CA PHE A 5 37.51 -1.49 -24.78
C PHE A 5 37.46 -1.13 -23.29
N SER A 6 37.22 0.16 -23.05
CA SER A 6 36.45 0.76 -21.96
C SER A 6 36.52 0.07 -20.60
N SER A 7 37.24 0.71 -19.69
CA SER A 7 36.99 0.59 -18.25
C SER A 7 35.50 0.70 -17.97
N SER A 8 34.92 -0.34 -17.39
CA SER A 8 33.60 -0.28 -16.78
C SER A 8 33.69 0.71 -15.63
N GLN A 9 33.24 1.95 -15.82
CA GLN A 9 32.93 2.85 -14.71
C GLN A 9 32.04 2.06 -13.74
N LEU A 10 32.54 1.77 -12.55
CA LEU A 10 31.78 1.12 -11.49
C LEU A 10 30.52 1.95 -11.28
N ALA A 11 29.36 1.41 -11.67
CA ALA A 11 28.10 2.12 -11.58
C ALA A 11 27.91 2.62 -10.13
N PHE A 12 27.66 3.91 -9.95
CA PHE A 12 27.43 4.52 -8.64
C PHE A 12 26.37 3.73 -7.85
N VAL A 13 26.75 3.20 -6.69
CA VAL A 13 25.85 2.52 -5.75
C VAL A 13 25.57 3.52 -4.61
N PRO A 14 24.37 4.10 -4.54
CA PRO A 14 24.01 4.99 -3.45
C PRO A 14 24.08 4.25 -2.12
N LYS A 15 24.69 4.89 -1.13
CA LYS A 15 24.75 4.49 0.28
C LYS A 15 23.61 5.13 1.08
N SER A 16 23.14 6.34 0.71
CA SER A 16 22.00 6.97 1.40
C SER A 16 20.69 6.18 1.15
N LEU A 17 19.82 6.12 2.17
CA LEU A 17 18.56 5.38 2.07
C LEU A 17 17.66 5.93 0.95
N LEU A 18 17.56 7.26 0.82
CA LEU A 18 16.81 7.90 -0.25
C LEU A 18 17.42 7.67 -1.62
N GLY A 19 18.75 7.77 -1.76
CA GLY A 19 19.44 7.45 -3.01
C GLY A 19 19.16 6.02 -3.45
N GLN A 20 19.20 5.07 -2.52
CA GLN A 20 18.87 3.67 -2.79
C GLN A 20 17.39 3.47 -3.20
N PHE A 21 16.46 4.16 -2.53
CA PHE A 21 15.06 4.13 -2.91
C PHE A 21 14.83 4.72 -4.31
N LEU A 22 15.38 5.89 -4.61
CA LEU A 22 15.26 6.55 -5.92
C LEU A 22 15.92 5.72 -7.04
N GLN A 23 17.09 5.13 -6.78
CA GLN A 23 17.73 4.23 -7.73
C GLN A 23 16.85 3.00 -7.99
N PHE A 24 16.26 2.43 -6.95
CA PHE A 24 15.35 1.31 -7.09
C PHE A 24 14.12 1.66 -7.94
N LEU A 25 13.50 2.83 -7.73
CA LEU A 25 12.37 3.26 -8.56
C LEU A 25 12.78 3.36 -10.04
N ARG A 26 13.97 3.89 -10.34
CA ARG A 26 14.45 3.94 -11.73
C ARG A 26 14.75 2.56 -12.31
N ARG A 27 15.29 1.65 -11.50
CA ARG A 27 15.69 0.30 -11.93
C ARG A 27 15.40 -0.72 -10.82
N PRO A 28 14.16 -1.24 -10.73
CA PRO A 28 13.82 -2.27 -9.75
C PRO A 28 14.71 -3.49 -9.94
N ARG A 29 15.20 -4.05 -8.83
CA ARG A 29 16.08 -5.23 -8.84
C ARG A 29 15.38 -6.43 -8.23
N TYR A 30 15.53 -7.57 -8.89
CA TYR A 30 15.08 -8.85 -8.38
C TYR A 30 16.22 -9.54 -7.65
N THR A 31 15.98 -9.96 -6.41
CA THR A 31 16.89 -10.84 -5.66
C THR A 31 16.13 -12.08 -5.22
N VAL A 32 16.76 -13.24 -5.38
CA VAL A 32 16.17 -14.53 -4.98
C VAL A 32 16.00 -14.58 -3.46
N ASN A 33 17.00 -14.11 -2.70
CA ASN A 33 16.98 -14.05 -1.24
C ASN A 33 16.92 -12.60 -0.76
N VAL A 34 16.18 -12.36 0.33
CA VAL A 34 16.29 -11.08 1.07
C VAL A 34 17.61 -11.13 1.85
N PRO A 35 18.41 -10.06 1.85
CA PRO A 35 19.44 -9.89 2.86
C PRO A 35 18.82 -9.97 4.27
N THR A 36 19.40 -10.74 5.18
CA THR A 36 18.95 -10.85 6.58
C THR A 36 19.40 -9.67 7.46
N ASP A 37 19.65 -8.50 6.86
CA ASP A 37 20.19 -7.35 7.58
C ASP A 37 19.18 -6.85 8.64
N HIS A 38 19.68 -6.64 9.86
CA HIS A 38 18.91 -6.30 11.05
C HIS A 38 18.42 -4.84 11.05
N GLN A 39 18.83 -4.02 10.09
CA GLN A 39 18.45 -2.59 10.02
C GLN A 39 17.09 -2.31 9.36
N GLY A 40 16.35 -3.34 8.93
CA GLY A 40 15.10 -3.18 8.17
C GLY A 40 14.07 -2.26 8.84
N ILE A 41 13.89 -2.35 10.16
CA ILE A 41 12.92 -1.49 10.88
C ILE A 41 13.33 -0.01 10.85
N VAL A 42 14.62 0.30 10.98
CA VAL A 42 15.12 1.67 10.99
C VAL A 42 14.91 2.31 9.62
N ASP A 43 15.27 1.59 8.56
CA ASP A 43 15.05 2.06 7.20
C ASP A 43 13.56 2.30 6.91
N ILE A 44 12.70 1.36 7.30
CA ILE A 44 11.24 1.49 7.10
C ILE A 44 10.70 2.69 7.85
N LEU A 45 11.05 2.87 9.13
CA LEU A 45 10.60 4.01 9.93
C LEU A 45 11.10 5.37 9.39
N ARG A 46 12.26 5.38 8.74
CA ARG A 46 12.82 6.60 8.12
C ARG A 46 12.22 6.88 6.74
N LEU A 47 11.87 5.85 5.98
CA LEU A 47 11.28 5.99 4.65
C LEU A 47 9.76 6.21 4.69
N TYR A 48 9.06 5.66 5.69
CA TYR A 48 7.60 5.77 5.81
C TYR A 48 7.09 7.22 5.89
N PRO A 49 7.75 8.16 6.60
CA PRO A 49 7.44 9.58 6.53
C PRO A 49 7.41 10.17 5.11
N LEU A 50 8.32 9.74 4.24
CA LEU A 50 8.32 10.17 2.84
C LEU A 50 7.08 9.64 2.11
N ALA A 51 6.70 8.38 2.38
CA ALA A 51 5.46 7.82 1.84
C ALA A 51 4.25 8.62 2.30
N LEU A 52 4.15 8.96 3.59
CA LEU A 52 3.07 9.79 4.13
C LEU A 52 3.01 11.17 3.49
N LEU A 53 4.14 11.87 3.34
CA LEU A 53 4.16 13.21 2.72
C LEU A 53 3.75 13.19 1.24
N ILE A 54 3.80 12.05 0.56
CA ILE A 54 3.31 11.88 -0.82
C ILE A 54 1.84 11.44 -0.83
N VAL A 55 1.49 10.44 -0.01
CA VAL A 55 0.16 9.85 0.02
C VAL A 55 -0.88 10.82 0.60
N LEU A 56 -0.54 11.62 1.62
CA LEU A 56 -1.48 12.52 2.27
C LEU A 56 -2.03 13.60 1.30
N PRO A 57 -1.19 14.38 0.58
CA PRO A 57 -1.71 15.34 -0.41
C PRO A 57 -2.53 14.68 -1.52
N LEU A 58 -2.08 13.52 -2.02
CA LEU A 58 -2.82 12.77 -3.02
C LEU A 58 -4.18 12.32 -2.47
N GLY A 59 -4.23 11.90 -1.21
CA GLY A 59 -5.46 11.49 -0.52
C GLY A 59 -6.44 12.63 -0.38
N VAL A 60 -5.97 13.83 -0.03
CA VAL A 60 -6.79 15.06 0.01
C VAL A 60 -7.33 15.38 -1.39
N ILE A 61 -6.49 15.34 -2.43
CA ILE A 61 -6.93 15.57 -3.82
C ILE A 61 -7.99 14.53 -4.23
N SER A 62 -7.76 13.26 -3.95
CA SER A 62 -8.72 12.17 -4.23
C SER A 62 -10.05 12.42 -3.52
N ALA A 63 -10.03 12.80 -2.25
CA ALA A 63 -11.23 13.12 -1.48
C ALA A 63 -11.98 14.34 -2.03
N MET A 64 -11.26 15.41 -2.43
CA MET A 64 -11.86 16.59 -3.06
C MET A 64 -12.53 16.26 -4.40
N ILE A 65 -11.88 15.44 -5.22
CA ILE A 65 -12.46 14.98 -6.49
C ILE A 65 -13.69 14.13 -6.22
N ALA A 66 -13.62 13.18 -5.30
CA ALA A 66 -14.75 12.32 -4.95
C ALA A 66 -15.95 13.13 -4.41
N ALA A 67 -15.70 14.15 -3.59
CA ALA A 67 -16.73 15.08 -3.10
C ALA A 67 -17.39 15.88 -4.23
N ASN A 68 -16.60 16.43 -5.17
CA ASN A 68 -17.12 17.13 -6.34
C ASN A 68 -17.94 16.21 -7.26
N LEU A 69 -17.62 14.92 -7.28
CA LEU A 69 -18.35 13.89 -8.03
C LEU A 69 -19.56 13.33 -7.27
N GLN A 70 -19.83 13.82 -6.04
CA GLN A 70 -20.90 13.32 -5.16
C GLN A 70 -20.80 11.81 -4.91
N SER A 71 -19.58 11.26 -4.90
CA SER A 71 -19.35 9.87 -4.56
C SER A 71 -19.52 9.64 -3.06
N SER A 72 -20.19 8.55 -2.69
CA SER A 72 -20.11 7.98 -1.35
C SER A 72 -18.75 7.33 -1.09
N ASN A 73 -18.44 7.09 0.18
CA ASN A 73 -17.19 6.49 0.64
C ASN A 73 -17.48 5.20 1.43
N ALA A 74 -17.07 4.05 0.89
CA ALA A 74 -17.29 2.74 1.51
C ALA A 74 -16.66 2.61 2.90
N VAL A 75 -15.56 3.33 3.18
CA VAL A 75 -14.92 3.33 4.51
C VAL A 75 -15.79 4.07 5.53
N GLU A 76 -16.48 5.13 5.12
CA GLU A 76 -17.43 5.83 5.98
C GLU A 76 -18.66 4.97 6.27
N ASP A 77 -19.17 4.25 5.28
CA ASP A 77 -20.28 3.31 5.45
C ASP A 77 -19.90 2.14 6.38
N LEU A 78 -18.67 1.63 6.24
CA LEU A 78 -18.11 0.63 7.16
C LEU A 78 -18.05 1.17 8.59
N ALA A 79 -17.63 2.43 8.74
CA ALA A 79 -17.53 3.08 10.05
C ALA A 79 -18.88 3.26 10.73
N LYS A 80 -19.96 3.43 9.96
CA LYS A 80 -21.33 3.52 10.50
C LYS A 80 -21.92 2.15 10.88
N THR A 81 -21.48 1.09 10.22
CA THR A 81 -22.09 -0.25 10.34
C THR A 81 -21.36 -1.20 11.28
N MET A 82 -20.04 -1.04 11.45
CA MET A 82 -19.22 -1.93 12.27
C MET A 82 -18.75 -1.28 13.58
N SER A 83 -18.50 -2.12 14.60
CA SER A 83 -17.83 -1.70 15.83
C SER A 83 -16.37 -1.33 15.58
N VAL A 84 -15.75 -0.59 16.50
CA VAL A 84 -14.34 -0.21 16.42
C VAL A 84 -13.42 -1.43 16.34
N VAL A 85 -13.71 -2.48 17.13
CA VAL A 85 -12.89 -3.70 17.16
C VAL A 85 -12.98 -4.44 15.83
N GLU A 86 -14.16 -4.57 15.24
CA GLU A 86 -14.35 -5.20 13.93
C GLU A 86 -13.60 -4.45 12.83
N ILE A 87 -13.67 -3.11 12.82
CA ILE A 87 -12.93 -2.28 11.86
C ILE A 87 -11.42 -2.48 12.01
N LEU A 88 -10.90 -2.50 13.24
CA LEU A 88 -9.48 -2.73 13.48
C LEU A 88 -9.05 -4.13 12.99
N ILE A 89 -9.81 -5.18 13.32
CA ILE A 89 -9.50 -6.53 12.85
C ILE A 89 -9.51 -6.59 11.32
N LEU A 90 -10.53 -6.01 10.68
CA LEU A 90 -10.69 -6.06 9.24
C LEU A 90 -9.66 -5.19 8.51
N VAL A 91 -9.60 -3.90 8.80
CA VAL A 91 -8.84 -2.90 8.02
C VAL A 91 -7.37 -2.84 8.40
N VAL A 92 -7.03 -3.12 9.67
CA VAL A 92 -5.62 -3.12 10.14
C VAL A 92 -5.03 -4.53 10.11
N GLY A 93 -5.84 -5.57 10.32
CA GLY A 93 -5.37 -6.96 10.33
C GLY A 93 -5.56 -7.69 9.00
N VAL A 94 -6.80 -8.03 8.69
CA VAL A 94 -7.15 -8.98 7.61
C VAL A 94 -6.88 -8.39 6.23
N ALA A 95 -7.30 -7.15 5.95
CA ALA A 95 -7.17 -6.52 4.65
C ALA A 95 -5.69 -6.37 4.24
N PRO A 96 -4.78 -5.80 5.07
CA PRO A 96 -3.35 -5.75 4.73
C PRO A 96 -2.74 -7.12 4.45
N LEU A 97 -3.07 -8.13 5.27
CA LEU A 97 -2.55 -9.49 5.05
C LEU A 97 -2.98 -10.04 3.69
N TRP A 98 -4.26 -9.89 3.36
CA TRP A 98 -4.84 -10.41 2.12
C TRP A 98 -4.36 -9.62 0.89
N GLU A 99 -4.32 -8.29 0.96
CA GLU A 99 -3.85 -7.42 -0.12
C GLU A 99 -2.35 -7.62 -0.39
N GLU A 100 -1.52 -7.68 0.65
CA GLU A 100 -0.10 -7.98 0.46
C GLU A 100 0.10 -9.39 -0.12
N ALA A 101 -0.75 -10.36 0.27
CA ALA A 101 -0.70 -11.69 -0.34
C ALA A 101 -1.00 -11.62 -1.84
N VAL A 102 -2.04 -10.90 -2.27
CA VAL A 102 -2.40 -10.75 -3.69
C VAL A 102 -1.35 -9.97 -4.49
N PHE A 103 -0.87 -8.84 -3.97
CA PHE A 103 -0.10 -7.89 -4.78
C PHE A 103 1.42 -8.00 -4.57
N ARG A 104 1.90 -8.53 -3.43
CA ARG A 104 3.33 -8.47 -3.06
C ARG A 104 4.01 -9.84 -2.98
N LEU A 105 3.28 -10.93 -2.71
CA LEU A 105 3.88 -12.26 -2.89
C LEU A 105 4.39 -12.48 -4.32
N PRO A 106 3.66 -12.12 -5.41
CA PRO A 106 4.12 -12.39 -6.77
C PRO A 106 5.43 -11.73 -7.15
N LEU A 107 5.84 -10.66 -6.45
CA LEU A 107 7.09 -9.93 -6.70
C LEU A 107 8.34 -10.78 -6.47
N ARG A 108 8.23 -11.85 -5.69
CA ARG A 108 9.32 -12.82 -5.54
C ARG A 108 8.86 -14.24 -5.81
N TYR A 109 9.38 -14.83 -6.90
CA TYR A 109 9.04 -16.19 -7.25
C TYR A 109 9.39 -17.23 -6.18
N THR A 110 8.36 -17.97 -5.80
CA THR A 110 8.37 -19.37 -5.37
C THR A 110 7.08 -19.98 -5.94
N PRO A 111 6.95 -21.32 -6.06
CA PRO A 111 5.68 -21.92 -6.50
C PRO A 111 4.47 -21.45 -5.68
N SER A 112 4.63 -21.29 -4.36
CA SER A 112 3.58 -20.77 -3.49
C SER A 112 3.31 -19.27 -3.71
N ASN A 113 4.36 -18.47 -3.90
CA ASN A 113 4.23 -17.02 -4.11
C ASN A 113 3.61 -16.65 -5.47
N LEU A 114 3.40 -17.63 -6.34
CA LEU A 114 2.63 -17.44 -7.58
C LEU A 114 1.24 -18.08 -7.48
N ALA A 115 1.12 -19.28 -6.88
CA ALA A 115 -0.16 -19.96 -6.76
C ALA A 115 -1.14 -19.28 -5.78
N ILE A 116 -0.67 -18.84 -4.61
CA ILE A 116 -1.51 -18.18 -3.59
C ILE A 116 -2.12 -16.89 -4.16
N PRO A 117 -1.35 -15.97 -4.76
CA PRO A 117 -1.90 -14.69 -5.20
C PRO A 117 -2.84 -14.83 -6.39
N ILE A 118 -2.59 -15.78 -7.30
CA ILE A 118 -3.53 -16.13 -8.37
C ILE A 118 -4.85 -16.61 -7.77
N SER A 119 -4.81 -17.49 -6.77
CA SER A 119 -6.01 -18.02 -6.12
C SER A 119 -6.80 -16.92 -5.40
N LEU A 120 -6.13 -16.09 -4.60
CA LEU A 120 -6.75 -14.99 -3.87
C LEU A 120 -7.24 -13.88 -4.82
N GLY A 121 -6.49 -13.58 -5.89
CA GLY A 121 -6.89 -12.62 -6.91
C GLY A 121 -8.10 -13.10 -7.72
N MET A 122 -8.21 -14.39 -8.02
CA MET A 122 -9.42 -14.96 -8.64
C MET A 122 -10.64 -14.80 -7.72
N ILE A 123 -10.47 -15.04 -6.42
CA ILE A 123 -11.54 -14.80 -5.44
C ILE A 123 -11.93 -13.32 -5.41
N LEU A 124 -10.96 -12.40 -5.41
CA LEU A 124 -11.23 -10.96 -5.49
C LEU A 124 -12.09 -10.60 -6.69
N VAL A 125 -11.68 -11.03 -7.88
CA VAL A 125 -12.36 -10.70 -9.14
C VAL A 125 -13.80 -11.20 -9.08
N VAL A 126 -14.03 -12.44 -8.63
CA VAL A 126 -15.39 -12.97 -8.49
C VAL A 126 -16.22 -12.17 -7.49
N LEU A 127 -15.64 -11.81 -6.33
CA LEU A 127 -16.32 -10.97 -5.34
C LEU A 127 -16.69 -9.60 -5.89
N MET A 128 -15.83 -8.99 -6.70
CA MET A 128 -16.06 -7.67 -7.28
C MET A 128 -17.17 -7.65 -8.34
N PHE A 129 -17.25 -8.68 -9.20
CA PHE A 129 -18.14 -8.65 -10.37
C PHE A 129 -19.44 -9.44 -10.21
N VAL A 130 -19.45 -10.52 -9.41
CA VAL A 130 -20.59 -11.46 -9.33
C VAL A 130 -20.95 -11.81 -7.88
N GLY A 131 -20.16 -11.36 -6.89
CA GLY A 131 -20.27 -11.80 -5.50
C GLY A 131 -21.64 -11.54 -4.87
N LYS A 132 -22.34 -10.47 -5.25
CA LYS A 132 -23.66 -10.12 -4.71
C LYS A 132 -24.79 -11.04 -5.19
N ASP A 133 -24.65 -11.63 -6.37
CA ASP A 133 -25.66 -12.47 -7.00
C ASP A 133 -25.45 -13.97 -6.71
N LEU A 134 -24.33 -14.33 -6.07
CA LEU A 134 -23.95 -15.71 -5.84
C LEU A 134 -24.59 -16.28 -4.58
N SER A 135 -25.21 -17.46 -4.68
CA SER A 135 -25.67 -18.17 -3.49
C SER A 135 -24.48 -18.63 -2.64
N LYS A 136 -24.67 -18.71 -1.32
CA LYS A 136 -23.61 -19.16 -0.38
C LYS A 136 -23.04 -20.52 -0.79
N ALA A 137 -23.88 -21.45 -1.24
CA ALA A 137 -23.47 -22.78 -1.67
C ALA A 137 -22.55 -22.71 -2.91
N VAL A 138 -22.91 -21.91 -3.91
CA VAL A 138 -22.10 -21.75 -5.13
C VAL A 138 -20.78 -21.04 -4.80
N PHE A 139 -20.80 -20.04 -3.92
CA PHE A 139 -19.58 -19.36 -3.46
C PHE A 139 -18.62 -20.32 -2.74
N LEU A 140 -19.13 -21.17 -1.84
CA LEU A 140 -18.32 -22.16 -1.14
C LEU A 140 -17.76 -23.24 -2.09
N ALA A 141 -18.56 -23.69 -3.06
CA ALA A 141 -18.09 -24.61 -4.09
C ALA A 141 -16.98 -23.99 -4.94
N PHE A 142 -17.16 -22.73 -5.38
CA PHE A 142 -16.14 -21.97 -6.09
C PHE A 142 -14.85 -21.83 -5.27
N LEU A 143 -14.95 -21.48 -3.98
CA LEU A 143 -13.79 -21.42 -3.09
C LEU A 143 -13.05 -22.75 -3.02
N GLY A 144 -13.78 -23.86 -2.86
CA GLY A 144 -13.22 -25.22 -2.88
C GLY A 144 -12.46 -25.51 -4.18
N VAL A 145 -13.05 -25.20 -5.33
CA VAL A 145 -12.42 -25.39 -6.65
C VAL A 145 -11.15 -24.54 -6.77
N VAL A 146 -11.20 -23.25 -6.41
CA VAL A 146 -10.04 -22.36 -6.49
C VAL A 146 -8.90 -22.86 -5.59
N MET A 147 -9.20 -23.33 -4.38
CA MET A 147 -8.18 -23.89 -3.49
C MET A 147 -7.53 -25.15 -4.09
N VAL A 148 -8.31 -26.07 -4.65
CA VAL A 148 -7.79 -27.28 -5.30
C VAL A 148 -6.90 -26.92 -6.49
N LEU A 149 -7.36 -26.00 -7.35
CA LEU A 149 -6.58 -25.53 -8.50
C LEU A 149 -5.30 -24.80 -8.08
N GLY A 150 -5.35 -24.00 -7.02
CA GLY A 150 -4.19 -23.33 -6.46
C GLY A 150 -3.13 -24.32 -5.95
N VAL A 151 -3.56 -25.37 -5.24
CA VAL A 151 -2.67 -26.45 -4.78
C VAL A 151 -2.08 -27.20 -5.96
N ALA A 152 -2.90 -27.57 -6.95
CA ALA A 152 -2.45 -28.24 -8.17
C ALA A 152 -1.42 -27.38 -8.93
N LEU A 153 -1.69 -26.09 -9.11
CA LEU A 153 -0.79 -25.13 -9.75
C LEU A 153 0.55 -25.06 -9.01
N ARG A 154 0.55 -25.00 -7.67
CA ARG A 154 1.78 -24.99 -6.87
C ARG A 154 2.64 -26.22 -7.15
N PHE A 155 2.07 -27.41 -7.16
CA PHE A 155 2.82 -28.65 -7.42
C PHE A 155 3.32 -28.69 -8.87
N TRP A 156 2.47 -28.33 -9.82
CA TRP A 156 2.86 -28.24 -11.23
C TRP A 156 4.03 -27.27 -11.45
N LEU A 157 3.98 -26.06 -10.86
CA LEU A 157 5.06 -25.08 -10.91
C LEU A 157 6.37 -25.63 -10.32
N LYS A 158 6.28 -26.35 -9.19
CA LYS A 158 7.44 -26.94 -8.54
C LYS A 158 8.11 -28.01 -9.41
N GLU A 159 7.33 -28.84 -10.09
CA GLU A 159 7.84 -29.97 -10.87
C GLU A 159 8.26 -29.59 -12.29
N LYS A 160 7.49 -28.71 -12.95
CA LYS A 160 7.63 -28.46 -14.40
C LYS A 160 8.37 -27.17 -14.72
N VAL A 161 8.43 -26.20 -13.80
CA VAL A 161 9.09 -24.92 -14.06
C VAL A 161 10.52 -24.93 -13.51
N GLY A 162 11.49 -24.97 -14.42
CA GLY A 162 12.90 -24.90 -14.06
C GLY A 162 13.24 -23.58 -13.35
N SER A 163 13.75 -23.68 -12.12
CA SER A 163 14.09 -22.52 -11.26
C SER A 163 14.94 -21.47 -11.99
N LYS A 164 15.98 -21.87 -12.72
CA LYS A 164 16.84 -20.94 -13.48
C LYS A 164 16.07 -20.15 -14.56
N THR A 165 15.11 -20.78 -15.23
CA THR A 165 14.35 -20.13 -16.31
C THR A 165 13.41 -19.06 -15.75
N ILE A 166 12.71 -19.37 -14.67
CA ILE A 166 11.78 -18.42 -14.07
C ILE A 166 12.49 -17.28 -13.34
N HIS A 167 13.62 -17.53 -12.68
CA HIS A 167 14.41 -16.44 -12.09
C HIS A 167 14.93 -15.47 -13.18
N ARG A 168 15.39 -15.97 -14.33
CA ARG A 168 15.76 -15.11 -15.48
C ARG A 168 14.58 -14.29 -16.02
N PHE A 169 13.38 -14.87 -16.06
CA PHE A 169 12.17 -14.14 -16.44
C PHE A 169 11.91 -12.99 -15.46
N TYR A 170 11.97 -13.27 -14.16
CA TYR A 170 11.81 -12.27 -13.11
C TYR A 170 12.87 -11.17 -13.21
N GLU A 171 14.15 -11.50 -13.35
CA GLU A 171 15.23 -10.52 -13.52
C GLU A 171 14.98 -9.57 -14.69
N LYS A 172 14.47 -10.09 -15.82
CA LYS A 172 14.18 -9.29 -17.01
C LYS A 172 12.94 -8.40 -16.84
N TRP A 173 11.90 -8.90 -16.19
CA TRP A 173 10.57 -8.27 -16.18
C TRP A 173 10.15 -7.67 -14.83
N ILE A 174 11.01 -7.70 -13.80
CA ILE A 174 10.67 -7.26 -12.45
C ILE A 174 10.12 -5.83 -12.41
N GLY A 175 10.63 -4.92 -13.24
CA GLY A 175 10.14 -3.54 -13.30
C GLY A 175 8.67 -3.47 -13.71
N TRP A 176 8.28 -4.21 -14.76
CA TRP A 176 6.89 -4.26 -15.23
C TRP A 176 5.97 -4.94 -14.21
N LEU A 177 6.42 -6.03 -13.58
CA LEU A 177 5.65 -6.69 -12.51
C LEU A 177 5.47 -5.76 -11.31
N PHE A 178 6.53 -5.07 -10.88
CA PHE A 178 6.52 -4.13 -9.76
C PHE A 178 5.51 -2.99 -9.98
N TYR A 179 5.61 -2.28 -11.10
CA TYR A 179 4.71 -1.16 -11.39
C TYR A 179 3.29 -1.62 -11.72
N GLY A 180 3.14 -2.71 -12.47
CA GLY A 180 1.83 -3.28 -12.81
C GLY A 180 1.05 -3.70 -11.58
N LEU A 181 1.70 -4.35 -10.60
CA LEU A 181 1.06 -4.73 -9.33
C LEU A 181 0.76 -3.53 -8.44
N ALA A 182 1.60 -2.50 -8.42
CA ALA A 182 1.32 -1.26 -7.67
C ALA A 182 0.12 -0.50 -8.25
N ILE A 183 0.02 -0.40 -9.58
CA ILE A 183 -1.14 0.20 -10.26
C ILE A 183 -2.40 -0.63 -10.03
N SER A 184 -2.32 -1.96 -10.18
CA SER A 184 -3.46 -2.86 -9.94
C SER A 184 -3.96 -2.77 -8.50
N PHE A 185 -3.03 -2.65 -7.53
CA PHE A 185 -3.37 -2.39 -6.13
C PHE A 185 -4.13 -1.07 -5.96
N GLY A 186 -3.74 -0.01 -6.67
CA GLY A 186 -4.53 1.22 -6.72
C GLY A 186 -5.92 0.98 -7.30
N LEU A 187 -6.02 0.36 -8.48
CA LEU A 187 -7.27 0.18 -9.21
C LEU A 187 -8.34 -0.60 -8.44
N VAL A 188 -7.97 -1.61 -7.64
CA VAL A 188 -8.97 -2.33 -6.83
C VAL A 188 -9.64 -1.45 -5.78
N HIS A 189 -9.00 -0.36 -5.35
CA HIS A 189 -9.58 0.62 -4.44
C HIS A 189 -10.60 1.56 -5.11
N LEU A 190 -10.83 1.45 -6.42
CA LEU A 190 -11.99 2.09 -7.06
C LEU A 190 -13.31 1.61 -6.43
N SER A 191 -13.33 0.41 -5.86
CA SER A 191 -14.47 -0.14 -5.12
C SER A 191 -14.86 0.69 -3.88
N ASN A 192 -13.99 1.57 -3.39
CA ASN A 192 -14.32 2.49 -2.29
C ASN A 192 -15.27 3.62 -2.71
N PHE A 193 -15.47 3.83 -4.02
CA PHE A 193 -16.31 4.89 -4.60
C PHE A 193 -17.54 4.26 -5.25
N THR A 194 -18.70 4.27 -4.57
CA THR A 194 -19.86 3.44 -4.99
C THR A 194 -20.90 4.17 -5.85
N SER A 195 -20.75 5.48 -6.10
CA SER A 195 -21.73 6.30 -6.83
C SER A 195 -21.10 7.18 -7.93
N LEU A 196 -20.10 6.65 -8.65
CA LEU A 196 -19.44 7.37 -9.74
C LEU A 196 -20.30 7.37 -11.03
N ALA A 197 -20.62 8.55 -11.54
CA ALA A 197 -21.25 8.72 -12.85
C ALA A 197 -20.31 8.22 -13.98
N GLY A 198 -20.87 7.83 -15.14
CA GLY A 198 -20.09 7.23 -16.24
C GLY A 198 -18.86 8.03 -16.71
N GLN A 199 -18.94 9.36 -16.73
CA GLN A 199 -17.82 10.23 -17.12
C GLN A 199 -16.71 10.32 -16.05
N ALA A 200 -17.02 9.98 -14.79
CA ALA A 200 -16.07 9.99 -13.69
C ALA A 200 -15.01 8.89 -13.79
N TRP A 201 -15.22 7.86 -14.62
CA TRP A 201 -14.22 6.82 -14.89
C TRP A 201 -12.96 7.36 -15.56
N LEU A 202 -13.01 8.52 -16.24
CA LEU A 202 -11.82 9.19 -16.75
C LEU A 202 -10.89 9.69 -15.62
N LEU A 203 -11.45 9.95 -14.44
CA LEU A 203 -10.71 10.36 -13.25
C LEU A 203 -10.30 9.17 -12.36
N ALA A 204 -10.70 7.95 -12.71
CA ALA A 204 -10.38 6.75 -11.93
C ALA A 204 -8.88 6.59 -11.63
N PRO A 205 -7.93 6.82 -12.57
CA PRO A 205 -6.51 6.75 -12.26
C PRO A 205 -6.07 7.78 -11.20
N LEU A 206 -6.70 8.97 -11.19
CA LEU A 206 -6.38 10.05 -10.26
C LEU A 206 -6.94 9.76 -8.85
N LEU A 207 -8.14 9.19 -8.78
CA LEU A 207 -8.80 8.81 -7.52
C LEU A 207 -7.97 7.79 -6.71
N VAL A 208 -7.23 6.91 -7.39
CA VAL A 208 -6.45 5.83 -6.75
C VAL A 208 -4.94 6.06 -6.71
N LEU A 209 -4.47 7.27 -7.03
CA LEU A 209 -3.05 7.63 -6.86
C LEU A 209 -2.54 7.46 -5.43
N PRO A 210 -3.29 7.77 -4.35
CA PRO A 210 -2.81 7.55 -2.99
C PRO A 210 -2.39 6.09 -2.76
N GLN A 211 -3.25 5.16 -3.19
CA GLN A 211 -3.06 3.72 -3.03
C GLN A 211 -1.98 3.21 -3.98
N THR A 212 -1.92 3.72 -5.22
CA THR A 212 -0.83 3.39 -6.15
C THR A 212 0.53 3.81 -5.58
N ALA A 213 0.62 5.02 -5.05
CA ALA A 213 1.84 5.53 -4.42
C ALA A 213 2.24 4.68 -3.21
N LEU A 214 1.30 4.40 -2.28
CA LEU A 214 1.53 3.48 -1.17
C LEU A 214 2.01 2.11 -1.68
N GLY A 215 1.42 1.62 -2.76
CA GLY A 215 1.76 0.33 -3.34
C GLY A 215 3.17 0.24 -3.91
N ILE A 216 3.73 1.34 -4.40
CA ILE A 216 5.14 1.46 -4.81
C ILE A 216 6.05 1.33 -3.58
N PHE A 217 5.74 2.03 -2.48
CA PHE A 217 6.51 1.93 -1.23
C PHE A 217 6.48 0.52 -0.63
N LEU A 218 5.30 -0.08 -0.53
CA LEU A 218 5.14 -1.46 -0.04
C LEU A 218 5.85 -2.47 -0.94
N GLY A 219 5.80 -2.30 -2.26
CA GLY A 219 6.55 -3.14 -3.20
C GLY A 219 8.07 -3.04 -3.00
N PHE A 220 8.60 -1.84 -2.73
CA PHE A 220 10.01 -1.65 -2.39
C PHE A 220 10.37 -2.39 -1.10
N ILE A 221 9.55 -2.23 -0.05
CA ILE A 221 9.74 -2.92 1.23
C ILE A 221 9.71 -4.44 1.04
N ARG A 222 8.78 -4.95 0.24
CA ARG A 222 8.65 -6.38 -0.07
C ARG A 222 9.92 -6.96 -0.71
N LEU A 223 10.46 -6.26 -1.70
CA LEU A 223 11.62 -6.73 -2.47
C LEU A 223 12.92 -6.58 -1.67
N ARG A 224 13.03 -5.53 -0.84
CA ARG A 224 14.23 -5.22 -0.07
C ARG A 224 14.30 -5.89 1.30
N TYR A 225 13.20 -5.90 2.07
CA TYR A 225 13.17 -6.38 3.47
C TYR A 225 12.30 -7.63 3.63
N GLY A 226 11.30 -7.85 2.78
CA GLY A 226 10.50 -9.08 2.78
C GLY A 226 9.02 -8.86 3.03
N PHE A 227 8.26 -9.97 3.01
CA PHE A 227 6.80 -9.96 3.03
C PHE A 227 6.22 -9.37 4.31
N TRP A 228 6.65 -9.86 5.47
CA TRP A 228 6.10 -9.44 6.76
C TRP A 228 6.35 -7.97 7.07
N TRP A 229 7.50 -7.42 6.67
CA TRP A 229 7.76 -5.98 6.77
C TRP A 229 6.77 -5.16 5.95
N SER A 230 6.39 -5.65 4.77
CA SER A 230 5.35 -5.01 3.94
C SER A 230 3.98 -5.06 4.62
N VAL A 231 3.57 -6.22 5.13
CA VAL A 231 2.31 -6.41 5.88
C VAL A 231 2.23 -5.49 7.09
N LEU A 232 3.28 -5.47 7.92
CA LEU A 232 3.31 -4.66 9.13
C LEU A 232 3.29 -3.16 8.81
N THR A 233 4.01 -2.73 7.77
CA THR A 233 4.00 -1.32 7.34
C THR A 233 2.63 -0.92 6.81
N HIS A 234 1.97 -1.81 6.05
CA HIS A 234 0.62 -1.57 5.53
C HIS A 234 -0.42 -1.53 6.66
N ALA A 235 -0.38 -2.48 7.60
CA ALA A 235 -1.20 -2.43 8.80
C ALA A 235 -1.00 -1.14 9.59
N PHE A 236 0.25 -0.72 9.80
CA PHE A 236 0.57 0.54 10.45
C PHE A 236 0.02 1.75 9.69
N HIS A 237 0.13 1.75 8.36
CA HIS A 237 -0.47 2.79 7.52
C HIS A 237 -1.98 2.91 7.72
N ASN A 238 -2.68 1.78 7.66
CA ASN A 238 -4.12 1.74 7.85
C ASN A 238 -4.52 2.17 9.27
N ALA A 239 -3.75 1.78 10.29
CA ALA A 239 -3.96 2.23 11.66
C ALA A 239 -3.82 3.75 11.77
N CYS A 240 -2.75 4.35 11.22
CA CYS A 240 -2.57 5.80 11.18
C CYS A 240 -3.71 6.51 10.45
N ALA A 241 -4.15 5.98 9.31
CA ALA A 241 -5.24 6.55 8.52
C ALA A 241 -6.59 6.48 9.23
N LEU A 242 -6.84 5.43 10.02
CA LEU A 242 -8.06 5.25 10.80
C LEU A 242 -8.09 6.05 12.10
N THR A 243 -6.94 6.41 12.68
CA THR A 243 -6.87 7.10 13.97
C THR A 243 -7.80 8.32 14.06
N PRO A 244 -7.86 9.26 13.08
CA PRO A 244 -8.79 10.38 13.14
C PRO A 244 -10.25 9.96 13.29
N LEU A 245 -10.66 8.99 12.47
CA LEU A 245 -12.02 8.46 12.50
C LEU A 245 -12.34 7.77 13.83
N MET A 246 -11.40 7.00 14.37
CA MET A 246 -11.59 6.29 15.65
C MET A 246 -11.67 7.26 16.83
N LEU A 247 -10.80 8.28 16.88
CA LEU A 247 -10.84 9.32 17.92
C LEU A 247 -12.18 10.07 17.89
N MET A 248 -12.67 10.40 16.70
CA MET A 248 -13.97 11.08 16.54
C MET A 248 -15.16 10.24 17.04
N ARG A 249 -15.09 8.91 16.94
CA ARG A 249 -16.15 8.03 17.49
C ARG A 249 -16.22 8.02 19.01
N LEU A 250 -15.18 8.45 19.71
CA LEU A 250 -15.17 8.58 21.17
C LEU A 250 -15.87 9.87 21.64
N GLY A 251 -16.21 10.77 20.72
CA GLY A 251 -16.86 12.05 21.03
C GLY A 251 -18.35 11.96 21.34
N SER A 252 -18.87 13.03 21.94
CA SER A 252 -20.30 13.20 22.18
C SER A 252 -21.12 13.19 20.88
N ASP A 253 -22.44 13.04 21.00
CA ASP A 253 -23.34 13.16 19.85
C ASP A 253 -23.24 14.55 19.18
N ASN A 254 -22.94 15.60 19.96
CA ASN A 254 -22.71 16.95 19.43
C ASN A 254 -21.46 16.99 18.54
N LEU A 255 -20.34 16.39 18.98
CA LEU A 255 -19.12 16.33 18.16
C LEU A 255 -19.35 15.52 16.86
N ARG A 256 -20.02 14.37 16.98
CA ARG A 256 -20.32 13.49 15.84
C ARG A 256 -21.28 14.12 14.84
N SER A 257 -22.24 14.93 15.30
CA SER A 257 -23.22 15.62 14.44
C SER A 257 -22.65 16.89 13.78
N SER A 258 -21.78 17.65 14.46
CA SER A 258 -21.08 18.79 13.87
C SER A 258 -20.26 18.40 12.63
N MET A 259 -19.75 17.17 12.58
CA MET A 259 -19.04 16.63 11.40
C MET A 259 -19.93 16.41 10.18
N ALA A 260 -21.21 16.07 10.37
CA ALA A 260 -22.10 15.69 9.27
C ALA A 260 -22.75 16.90 8.58
N ALA A 261 -22.87 18.04 9.28
CA ALA A 261 -23.71 19.14 8.84
C ALA A 261 -23.01 20.49 8.68
N GLY A 262 -21.71 20.61 9.01
CA GLY A 262 -21.03 21.93 9.00
C GLY A 262 -21.69 22.95 9.95
N VAL A 263 -22.41 22.46 10.96
CA VAL A 263 -23.23 23.27 11.88
C VAL A 263 -22.39 23.69 13.09
N GLU A 264 -22.57 24.96 13.48
CA GLU A 264 -22.02 25.61 14.68
C GLU A 264 -21.93 24.65 15.86
N ALA A 265 -20.71 24.48 16.39
CA ALA A 265 -20.42 23.72 17.60
C ALA A 265 -21.08 24.40 18.82
N LYS A 266 -22.39 24.20 19.00
CA LYS A 266 -23.08 24.61 20.23
C LYS A 266 -23.03 23.46 21.22
N ASN A 267 -22.40 23.73 22.36
CA ASN A 267 -22.33 22.87 23.55
C ASN A 267 -21.51 21.58 23.39
N LEU A 268 -20.23 21.70 23.02
CA LEU A 268 -19.28 20.58 23.13
C LEU A 268 -18.97 20.27 24.60
N ALA A 269 -18.85 18.98 24.93
CA ALA A 269 -18.41 18.55 26.25
C ALA A 269 -16.90 18.78 26.43
N SER A 270 -16.42 18.86 27.68
CA SER A 270 -14.97 18.97 27.97
C SER A 270 -14.16 17.82 27.38
N THR A 271 -14.74 16.62 27.31
CA THR A 271 -14.17 15.43 26.66
C THR A 271 -13.99 15.62 25.15
N ASP A 272 -14.88 16.36 24.49
CA ASP A 272 -14.78 16.62 23.04
C ASP A 272 -13.59 17.52 22.72
N TYR A 273 -13.35 18.54 23.55
CA TYR A 273 -12.17 19.39 23.41
C TYR A 273 -10.87 18.60 23.62
N LEU A 274 -10.85 17.65 24.56
CA LEU A 274 -9.70 16.75 24.75
C LEU A 274 -9.47 15.87 23.51
N ILE A 275 -10.52 15.30 22.93
CA ILE A 275 -10.44 14.50 21.70
C ILE A 275 -9.90 15.33 20.55
N LEU A 276 -10.42 16.56 20.36
CA LEU A 276 -9.94 17.48 19.34
C LEU A 276 -8.47 17.86 19.54
N LEU A 277 -8.05 18.11 20.79
CA LEU A 277 -6.65 18.39 21.11
C LEU A 277 -5.76 17.19 20.77
N VAL A 278 -6.14 15.98 21.17
CA VAL A 278 -5.41 14.74 20.85
C VAL A 278 -5.32 14.54 19.34
N LEU A 279 -6.40 14.79 18.59
CA LEU A 279 -6.39 14.73 17.13
C LEU A 279 -5.43 15.76 16.54
N MET A 280 -5.47 17.01 17.02
CA MET A 280 -4.55 18.06 16.54
C MET A 280 -3.09 17.67 16.81
N VAL A 281 -2.76 17.17 18.00
CA VAL A 281 -1.40 16.72 18.34
C VAL A 281 -0.99 15.56 17.42
N PHE A 282 -1.87 14.58 17.19
CA PHE A 282 -1.60 13.47 16.27
C PHE A 282 -1.32 13.97 14.84
N MET A 283 -2.18 14.85 14.31
CA MET A 283 -2.08 15.34 12.93
C MET A 283 -0.89 16.28 12.74
N PHE A 284 -0.79 17.36 13.52
CA PHE A 284 0.25 18.37 13.37
C PHE A 284 1.60 17.88 13.90
N GLY A 285 1.62 17.19 15.04
CA GLY A 285 2.83 16.58 15.57
C GLY A 285 3.37 15.48 14.66
N GLY A 286 2.48 14.63 14.14
CA GLY A 286 2.83 13.60 13.14
C GLY A 286 3.37 14.21 11.84
N LEU A 287 2.74 15.26 11.32
CA LEU A 287 3.22 15.98 10.14
C LEU A 287 4.59 16.62 10.37
N LEU A 288 4.79 17.29 11.51
CA LEU A 288 6.08 17.90 11.87
C LEU A 288 7.18 16.83 11.97
N LEU A 289 6.90 15.70 12.62
CA LEU A 289 7.83 14.57 12.69
C LEU A 289 8.16 14.02 11.29
N CYS A 290 7.17 13.96 10.41
CA CYS A 290 7.40 13.52 9.03
C CYS A 290 8.32 14.49 8.28
N LEU A 291 8.06 15.79 8.38
CA LEU A 291 8.86 16.83 7.75
C LEU A 291 10.31 16.81 8.24
N ILE A 292 10.54 16.71 9.55
CA ILE A 292 11.88 16.64 10.14
C ILE A 292 12.62 15.38 9.65
N THR A 293 11.95 14.22 9.66
CA THR A 293 12.56 12.96 9.24
C THR A 293 12.93 12.98 7.75
N VAL A 294 12.03 13.48 6.90
CA VAL A 294 12.27 13.58 5.45
C VAL A 294 13.35 14.62 5.14
N TRP A 295 13.40 15.74 5.87
CA TRP A 295 14.48 16.71 5.73
C TRP A 295 15.85 16.10 6.00
N ARG A 296 16.00 15.32 7.08
CA ARG A 296 17.26 14.59 7.37
C ARG A 296 17.60 13.59 6.27
N LEU A 297 16.60 12.84 5.82
CA LEU A 297 16.74 11.86 4.73
C LEU A 297 17.24 12.51 3.42
N ILE A 298 16.73 13.70 3.09
CA ILE A 298 17.18 14.50 1.94
C ILE A 298 18.60 15.05 2.15
N ALA A 299 18.91 15.54 3.35
CA ALA A 299 20.22 16.10 3.67
C ALA A 299 21.34 15.05 3.50
N GLU A 300 21.11 13.83 3.98
CA GLU A 300 22.04 12.70 3.80
C GLU A 300 22.25 12.37 2.32
N TRP A 301 21.17 12.27 1.54
CA TRP A 301 21.27 12.01 0.11
C TRP A 301 22.04 13.10 -0.65
N ARG A 302 21.80 14.38 -0.33
CA ARG A 302 22.54 15.50 -0.95
C ARG A 302 24.03 15.49 -0.58
N SER A 303 24.37 15.18 0.67
CA SER A 303 25.77 15.07 1.10
C SER A 303 26.51 13.95 0.37
N GLU A 304 25.83 12.84 0.10
CA GLU A 304 26.37 11.74 -0.70
C GLU A 304 26.59 12.14 -2.16
N GLU A 305 25.63 12.83 -2.78
CA GLU A 305 25.79 13.29 -4.18
C GLU A 305 26.99 14.23 -4.33
N GLN A 306 27.19 15.14 -3.37
CA GLN A 306 28.35 16.03 -3.36
C GLN A 306 29.67 15.27 -3.23
N GLN A 307 29.75 14.26 -2.36
CA GLN A 307 30.94 13.42 -2.21
C GLN A 307 31.23 12.54 -3.44
N SER A 308 30.20 12.19 -4.21
CA SER A 308 30.36 11.37 -5.43
C SER A 308 30.85 12.15 -6.65
N GLN A 309 30.81 13.49 -6.60
CA GLN A 309 31.24 14.39 -7.66
C GLN A 309 32.68 14.89 -7.50
N VAL A 310 33.33 14.60 -6.36
CA VAL A 310 34.73 14.92 -6.04
C VAL A 310 35.60 13.69 -6.29
#